data_AF-A0A2P7N1K6-F1
#
_entry.id   AF-A0A2P7N1K6-F1
#
_cell.length_a   1.000
_cell.length_b   1.000
_cell.length_c   1.000
_cell.angle_alpha   90.00
_cell.angle_beta   90.00
_cell.angle_gamma   90.00
#
_symmetry.space_group_name_H-M   'P 1'
#
loop_
_entity.id
_entity.type
_entity.pdbx_description
1 polymer ?
#
loop_
_entity_poly.entity_id
_entity_poly.type
_entity_poly.pdbx_seq_one_letter_code
_entity_poly.pdbx_strand_id
1 'polypeptide(L)' 'MTVAPKPTIGELEAGYSGCCKALRLLIREGRSLEAIKRTVAWDRLSLLHSCLPTRYKAPDYLYALLKREVTEAV' A
#
# COMPACT_ATOMS: atom_id res chain seq x y z
N MET A 1 24.14 -17.89 6.47
CA MET A 1 23.26 -17.53 5.34
C MET A 1 21.95 -17.05 5.94
N THR A 2 21.82 -15.74 6.20
CA THR A 2 20.69 -15.18 6.94
C THR A 2 19.51 -15.04 5.99
N VAL A 3 18.73 -16.12 5.84
CA VAL A 3 17.41 -16.05 5.23
C VAL A 3 16.57 -15.13 6.11
N ALA A 4 16.35 -13.89 5.67
CA ALA A 4 15.39 -13.02 6.31
C ALA A 4 14.08 -13.82 6.45
N PRO A 5 13.53 -13.98 7.66
CA PRO A 5 12.31 -14.75 7.84
C PRO A 5 11.28 -14.16 6.90
N LYS A 6 10.65 -15.00 6.08
CA LYS A 6 9.48 -14.60 5.31
C LYS A 6 8.57 -13.91 6.33
N PRO A 7 8.38 -12.58 6.24
CA PRO A 7 7.67 -11.85 7.28
C PRO A 7 6.34 -12.56 7.46
N THR A 8 6.06 -13.00 8.67
CA THR A 8 4.78 -13.63 8.96
C THR A 8 3.70 -12.64 8.51
N ILE A 9 2.62 -13.15 7.93
CA ILE A 9 1.52 -12.33 7.42
C ILE A 9 1.13 -11.22 8.42
N GLY A 10 1.19 -11.50 9.72
CA GLY A 10 0.96 -10.52 10.79
C GLY A 10 1.92 -9.31 10.81
N GLU A 11 3.20 -9.46 10.48
CA GLU A 11 4.14 -8.32 10.37
C GLU A 11 3.88 -7.50 9.11
N LEU A 12 3.48 -8.16 8.02
CA LEU A 12 3.02 -7.51 6.79
C LEU A 12 1.73 -6.72 7.04
N GLU A 13 0.76 -7.29 7.78
CA GLU A 13 -0.48 -6.61 8.19
C GLU A 13 -0.19 -5.44 9.15
N ALA A 14 0.75 -5.59 10.08
CA ALA A 14 1.18 -4.49 10.94
C ALA A 14 1.76 -3.32 10.12
N GLY A 15 2.50 -3.62 9.06
CA GLY A 15 2.99 -2.64 8.09
C GLY A 15 1.91 -2.03 7.18
N TYR A 16 0.77 -2.69 6.99
CA TYR A 16 -0.31 -2.26 6.10
C TYR A 16 -0.90 -0.91 6.50
N SER A 17 -1.16 -0.72 7.81
CA SER A 17 -1.69 0.54 8.34
C SER A 17 -0.76 1.72 8.05
N GLY A 18 0.56 1.49 8.17
CA GLY A 18 1.59 2.47 7.81
C GLY A 18 1.64 2.76 6.31
N CYS A 19 1.55 1.73 5.47
CA CYS A 19 1.53 1.88 4.01
C CYS A 19 0.30 2.67 3.54
N CYS A 20 -0.87 2.43 4.12
CA CYS A 20 -2.11 3.13 3.79
C CYS A 20 -2.05 4.62 4.18
N LYS A 21 -1.49 4.94 5.35
CA LYS A 21 -1.21 6.31 5.77
C LYS A 21 -0.21 7.01 4.84
N ALA A 22 0.87 6.34 4.48
CA ALA A 22 1.86 6.87 3.55
C ALA A 22 1.23 7.15 2.16
N LEU A 23 0.40 6.24 1.65
CA LEU A 23 -0.32 6.45 0.40
C LEU A 23 -1.22 7.68 0.46
N ARG A 24 -2.02 7.86 1.52
CA ARG A 24 -2.84 9.06 1.71
C ARG A 24 -2.00 10.33 1.70
N LEU A 25 -0.84 10.31 2.36
CA LEU A 25 0.08 11.45 2.39
C LEU A 25 0.60 11.78 0.98
N LEU A 26 1.08 10.78 0.25
CA LEU A 26 1.60 10.93 -1.12
C LEU A 26 0.53 11.44 -2.09
N ILE A 27 -0.70 10.92 -1.98
CA ILE A 27 -1.85 11.38 -2.76
C ILE A 27 -2.17 12.85 -2.46
N ARG A 28 -2.20 13.21 -1.17
CA ARG A 28 -2.46 14.58 -0.72
C ARG A 28 -1.36 15.56 -1.17
N GLU A 29 -0.13 15.08 -1.24
CA GLU A 29 1.03 15.81 -1.76
C GLU A 29 0.97 15.97 -3.30
N GLY A 30 -0.01 15.36 -3.98
CA GLY A 30 -0.19 15.45 -5.43
C GLY A 30 0.76 14.55 -6.22
N ARG A 31 1.34 13.51 -5.60
CA ARG A 31 2.22 12.58 -6.31
C ARG A 31 1.44 11.79 -7.36
N SER A 32 2.03 11.68 -8.54
CA SER A 32 1.49 10.84 -9.61
C SER A 32 1.54 9.35 -9.24
N LEU A 33 0.61 8.57 -9.77
CA LEU A 33 0.50 7.13 -9.55
C LEU A 33 1.84 6.41 -9.77
N GLU A 34 2.57 6.77 -10.83
CA GLU A 34 3.87 6.16 -11.17
C GLU A 34 4.93 6.39 -10.09
N ALA A 35 4.93 7.57 -9.46
CA ALA A 35 5.82 7.86 -8.34
C ALA A 35 5.45 7.02 -7.10
N ILE A 36 4.14 6.84 -6.87
CA ILE A 36 3.63 6.04 -5.76
C ILE A 36 3.93 4.55 -5.99
N LYS A 37 3.79 4.04 -7.22
CA LYS A 37 4.17 2.68 -7.61
C LYS A 37 5.64 2.36 -7.32
N ARG A 38 6.52 3.37 -7.34
CA ARG A 38 7.94 3.24 -6.99
C ARG A 38 8.22 3.28 -5.49
N THR A 39 7.21 3.49 -4.64
CA THR A 39 7.41 3.52 -3.18
C THR A 39 7.32 2.15 -2.55
N VAL A 40 8.06 1.98 -1.44
CA VAL A 40 8.01 0.77 -0.59
C VAL A 40 6.59 0.46 -0.10
N ALA A 41 5.75 1.47 0.10
CA ALA A 41 4.36 1.27 0.53
C ALA A 41 3.54 0.52 -0.53
N TRP A 42 3.73 0.85 -1.81
CA TRP A 42 3.06 0.16 -2.91
C TRP A 42 3.59 -1.25 -3.11
N ASP A 43 4.91 -1.43 -3.09
CA ASP A 43 5.54 -2.74 -3.22
C ASP A 43 5.04 -3.69 -2.13
N ARG A 44 5.00 -3.24 -0.87
CA ARG A 44 4.41 -3.99 0.24
C ARG A 44 2.95 -4.35 0.02
N LEU A 45 2.12 -3.41 -0.43
CA LEU A 45 0.71 -3.67 -0.73
C LEU A 45 0.53 -4.70 -1.85
N SER A 46 1.33 -4.60 -2.90
CA SER A 46 1.35 -5.54 -4.03
C SER A 46 1.75 -6.93 -3.56
N LEU A 47 2.79 -7.02 -2.72
CA LEU A 47 3.25 -8.28 -2.13
C LEU A 47 2.16 -8.91 -1.24
N LEU A 48 1.46 -8.09 -0.45
CA LEU A 48 0.37 -8.51 0.42
C LEU A 48 -0.83 -9.04 -0.37
N HIS A 49 -1.20 -8.35 -1.46
CA HIS A 49 -2.21 -8.83 -2.40
C HIS A 49 -1.78 -10.13 -3.09
N SER A 50 -0.50 -10.24 -3.48
CA SER A 50 0.04 -11.47 -4.08
C SER A 50 0.03 -12.64 -3.09
N CYS A 51 0.27 -12.39 -1.80
CA CYS A 51 0.22 -13.43 -0.78
C CYS A 51 -1.22 -13.78 -0.36
N LEU A 52 -2.14 -12.81 -0.36
CA LEU A 52 -3.51 -12.94 0.15
C LEU A 52 -4.53 -12.21 -0.75
N PRO A 53 -4.74 -12.69 -1.99
CA PRO A 53 -5.61 -12.01 -2.95
C PRO A 53 -7.09 -12.01 -2.52
N THR A 54 -7.50 -12.97 -1.70
CA THR A 54 -8.85 -13.07 -1.13
C THR A 54 -9.10 -12.08 0.01
N ARG A 55 -8.05 -11.63 0.70
CA ARG A 55 -8.18 -10.76 1.89
C ARG A 55 -7.85 -9.30 1.57
N TYR A 56 -6.94 -9.06 0.64
CA TYR A 56 -6.48 -7.72 0.27
C TYR A 56 -6.83 -7.38 -1.17
N LYS A 57 -7.41 -6.19 -1.37
CA LYS A 57 -7.70 -5.65 -2.70
C LYS A 57 -6.43 -5.21 -3.40
N ALA A 58 -6.48 -5.18 -4.74
CA ALA A 58 -5.37 -4.70 -5.55
C ALA A 58 -4.93 -3.28 -5.13
N PRO A 59 -3.61 -2.98 -5.13
CA PRO A 59 -3.09 -1.69 -4.74
C PRO A 59 -3.63 -0.54 -5.60
N ASP A 60 -3.89 -0.76 -6.90
CA ASP A 60 -4.54 0.22 -7.77
C ASP A 60 -5.96 0.57 -7.32
N TYR A 61 -6.73 -0.40 -6.82
CA TYR A 61 -8.08 -0.16 -6.32
C TYR A 61 -8.06 0.61 -5.00
N LEU A 62 -7.15 0.25 -4.08
CA LEU A 62 -6.91 0.99 -2.85
C LEU A 62 -6.51 2.43 -3.14
N TYR A 63 -5.59 2.64 -4.10
CA TYR A 63 -5.20 3.97 -4.53
C TYR A 63 -6.37 4.78 -5.08
N ALA A 64 -7.20 4.21 -5.95
CA ALA A 64 -8.37 4.92 -6.50
C ALA A 64 -9.35 5.35 -5.40
N LEU A 65 -9.60 4.48 -4.42
CA LEU A 65 -10.42 4.79 -3.24
C LEU A 65 -9.81 5.91 -2.39
N LEU A 66 -8.52 5.78 -2.03
CA LEU A 66 -7.82 6.76 -1.21
C LEU A 66 -7.69 8.10 -1.93
N LYS A 67 -7.47 8.08 -3.25
CA LYS A 67 -7.43 9.28 -4.09
C LYS A 67 -8.77 9.99 -4.06
N ARG A 68 -9.86 9.25 -4.26
CA ARG A 68 -11.21 9.80 -4.18
C ARG A 68 -11.49 10.38 -2.80
N GLU A 69 -11.21 9.66 -1.72
CA GLU A 69 -11.36 10.17 -0.35
C GLU A 69 -10.57 11.46 -0.11
N VAL A 70 -9.30 11.50 -0.54
CA VAL A 70 -8.44 12.69 -0.34
C VAL A 70 -8.91 13.86 -1.21
N THR A 71 -9.40 13.61 -2.42
CA THR A 71 -9.94 14.64 -3.31
C THR A 71 -11.30 15.15 -2.85
N GLU A 72 -12.20 14.30 -2.35
CA GLU A 72 -13.52 14.69 -1.84
C GLU A 72 -13.46 15.32 -0.43
N ALA A 73 -12.35 15.17 0.30
CA ALA A 73 -12.12 15.82 1.59
C ALA A 73 -11.56 17.26 1.48
N VAL A 74 -11.50 17.83 0.28
CA VAL A 74 -11.01 19.19 -0.02
C VAL A 74 -12.16 20.14 -0.32
#